data_AF-A0A7S4HLB3-F1
#
_entry.id   AF-A0A7S4HLB3-F1
#
_cell.length_a   1.000
_cell.length_b   1.000
_cell.length_c   1.000
_cell.angle_alpha   90.00
_cell.angle_beta   90.00
_cell.angle_gamma   90.00
#
_symmetry.space_group_name_H-M   'P 1'
#
loop_
_entity.id
_entity.type
_entity.pdbx_description
1 polymer ?
#
loop_
_entity_poly.entity_id
_entity_poly.type
_entity_poly.pdbx_seq_one_letter_code
_entity_poly.pdbx_strand_id
1 'polypeptide(L)'
;IRSKMTEQELHPRTARRKRTLLLSATAFAGAAGAAALYSISRDADGDGSIFSPGGLRVSPPQHRTTSVALPHGGCRVTPATGPGHFVDPTFTASYPGSGAKMVWNLVEGLTGYVTGDEWTTNGHKLGGMVTVKTHYPHSEGNKKFIDDVKPGDPKDGKIDRLILILRNPQKAIPSYLNFLYEVENNLDGHSTRAPLEEWFAFRDHEFDKQIRQWREHAEYWLKRYPNPADRLILSFEGLTDDRGGPVFVGELAKFLDKGTGVPVIYSESVPCVWETVVKNRGQQAARLAATEARHLVGGNPKGLGLSDSDPSNPQSLRKGQAVYPYTEVQLDVMIRNILELKQKHNDFKLGQILDSYVNALNGVKASVRAASSGNAGGGGGGGGNGN
;
A
#
# COMPACT_ATOMS: atom_id res chain seq x y z
N ILE A 1 -27.64 12.40 -23.49
CA ILE A 1 -27.40 11.25 -24.39
C ILE A 1 -27.24 10.03 -23.50
N ARG A 2 -28.28 9.16 -23.51
CA ARG A 2 -28.46 7.77 -22.99
C ARG A 2 -27.71 7.34 -21.71
N SER A 3 -28.25 6.54 -20.80
CA SER A 3 -29.55 5.88 -20.58
C SER A 3 -29.44 5.21 -19.20
N LYS A 4 -30.56 5.04 -18.51
CA LYS A 4 -30.71 4.24 -17.28
C LYS A 4 -29.93 2.92 -17.37
N MET A 5 -29.05 2.66 -16.40
CA MET A 5 -28.54 1.32 -16.10
C MET A 5 -29.00 0.92 -14.71
N THR A 6 -29.75 -0.17 -14.69
CA THR A 6 -30.24 -0.89 -13.52
C THR A 6 -29.10 -1.58 -12.78
N GLU A 7 -29.22 -1.54 -11.47
CA GLU A 7 -28.36 -2.11 -10.46
C GLU A 7 -28.52 -3.64 -10.44
N GLN A 8 -27.67 -4.37 -11.17
CA GLN A 8 -27.38 -5.78 -10.93
C GLN A 8 -26.13 -6.20 -11.75
N GLU A 9 -25.20 -6.87 -11.08
CA GLU A 9 -23.92 -7.41 -11.59
C GLU A 9 -22.79 -6.42 -11.88
N LEU A 10 -22.05 -6.03 -10.84
CA LEU A 10 -20.64 -5.68 -10.97
C LEU A 10 -19.78 -6.62 -10.10
N HIS A 11 -19.26 -7.67 -10.74
CA HIS A 11 -18.04 -8.36 -10.33
C HIS A 11 -17.04 -8.22 -11.49
N PRO A 12 -15.84 -7.65 -11.29
CA PRO A 12 -14.81 -7.64 -12.32
C PRO A 12 -14.14 -9.01 -12.37
N ARG A 13 -14.71 -9.94 -13.15
CA ARG A 13 -14.02 -11.16 -13.55
C ARG A 13 -13.21 -10.88 -14.82
N THR A 14 -11.90 -10.85 -14.65
CA THR A 14 -10.87 -11.36 -15.58
C THR A 14 -11.23 -11.35 -17.07
N ALA A 15 -10.55 -10.52 -17.85
CA ALA A 15 -10.44 -10.67 -19.30
C ALA A 15 -9.84 -12.05 -19.66
N ARG A 16 -10.69 -13.08 -19.76
CA ARG A 16 -10.35 -14.39 -20.30
C ARG A 16 -10.98 -14.50 -21.69
N ARG A 17 -10.12 -14.52 -22.70
CA ARG A 17 -10.45 -14.84 -24.10
C ARG A 17 -11.35 -16.08 -24.15
N LYS A 18 -12.54 -15.95 -24.73
CA LYS A 18 -13.39 -17.09 -25.10
C LYS A 18 -12.69 -17.88 -26.21
N ARG A 19 -12.18 -19.08 -25.89
CA ARG A 19 -12.04 -20.17 -26.85
C ARG A 19 -13.14 -21.18 -26.53
N THR A 20 -14.08 -21.28 -27.44
CA THR A 20 -15.14 -22.30 -27.44
C THR A 20 -14.51 -23.67 -27.63
N LEU A 21 -14.74 -24.59 -26.70
CA LEU A 21 -14.50 -26.01 -26.88
C LEU A 21 -15.71 -26.74 -26.29
N LEU A 22 -16.47 -27.40 -27.17
CA LEU A 22 -17.46 -28.41 -26.81
C LEU A 22 -16.74 -29.59 -26.14
N LEU A 23 -17.29 -30.11 -25.04
CA LEU A 23 -17.34 -31.56 -24.77
C LEU A 23 -18.24 -31.85 -23.55
N SER A 24 -19.31 -32.60 -23.84
CA SER A 24 -19.91 -33.73 -23.13
C SER A 24 -20.18 -33.70 -21.62
N ALA A 25 -21.44 -33.93 -21.31
CA ALA A 25 -21.97 -34.31 -20.02
C ALA A 25 -21.53 -35.72 -19.58
N THR A 26 -21.20 -35.86 -18.31
CA THR A 26 -21.40 -37.10 -17.53
C THR A 26 -21.75 -36.73 -16.10
N ALA A 27 -22.88 -37.27 -15.64
CA ALA A 27 -23.38 -37.19 -14.28
C ALA A 27 -22.62 -38.15 -13.36
N PHE A 28 -22.44 -37.77 -12.09
CA PHE A 28 -22.38 -38.72 -10.97
C PHE A 28 -22.94 -38.08 -9.71
N ALA A 29 -23.86 -38.82 -9.10
CA ALA A 29 -24.51 -38.55 -7.81
C ALA A 29 -23.86 -39.38 -6.70
N GLY A 30 -24.09 -38.96 -5.45
CA GLY A 30 -23.87 -39.74 -4.23
C GLY A 30 -22.60 -39.34 -3.47
N ALA A 31 -22.52 -39.36 -2.15
CA ALA A 31 -23.48 -39.67 -1.10
C ALA A 31 -22.90 -39.14 0.24
N ALA A 32 -23.76 -39.07 1.25
CA ALA A 32 -23.46 -38.69 2.62
C ALA A 32 -22.57 -39.71 3.35
N GLY A 33 -21.88 -39.28 4.42
CA GLY A 33 -21.08 -40.20 5.25
C GLY A 33 -20.46 -39.56 6.48
N ALA A 34 -21.21 -39.61 7.58
CA ALA A 34 -20.81 -39.85 8.97
C ALA A 34 -19.70 -39.02 9.66
N ALA A 35 -20.11 -38.49 10.81
CA ALA A 35 -19.29 -38.01 11.91
C ALA A 35 -18.50 -39.15 12.59
N ALA A 36 -17.32 -38.81 13.11
CA ALA A 36 -16.65 -39.57 14.16
C ALA A 36 -16.08 -38.60 15.19
N LEU A 37 -16.65 -38.67 16.39
CA LEU A 37 -16.15 -38.08 17.63
C LEU A 37 -14.88 -38.81 18.05
N TYR A 38 -13.82 -38.08 18.37
CA TYR A 38 -12.72 -38.61 19.16
C TYR A 38 -12.49 -37.71 20.37
N SER A 39 -12.90 -38.22 21.52
CA SER A 39 -12.57 -37.73 22.85
C SER A 39 -11.31 -38.48 23.30
N ILE A 40 -10.23 -37.78 23.61
CA ILE A 40 -9.15 -38.33 24.43
C ILE A 40 -8.90 -37.42 25.62
N SER A 41 -8.80 -38.10 26.75
CA SER A 41 -8.68 -37.67 28.13
C SER A 41 -7.45 -36.80 28.40
N ARG A 42 -7.61 -35.93 29.41
CA ARG A 42 -6.54 -35.26 30.15
C ARG A 42 -6.16 -36.14 31.34
N ASP A 43 -4.87 -36.41 31.51
CA ASP A 43 -4.20 -36.72 32.78
C ASP A 43 -2.88 -35.91 32.72
N ALA A 44 -2.67 -34.90 33.56
CA ALA A 44 -2.29 -34.92 34.97
C ALA A 44 -0.81 -35.33 35.19
N ASP A 45 -0.06 -34.32 35.68
CA ASP A 45 1.09 -34.35 36.57
C ASP A 45 2.39 -35.08 36.18
N GLY A 46 3.48 -34.31 36.21
CA GLY A 46 4.84 -34.81 36.04
C GLY A 46 5.88 -33.71 36.24
N ASP A 47 6.04 -33.30 37.50
CA ASP A 47 7.17 -32.52 38.02
C ASP A 47 8.47 -33.31 37.81
N GLY A 48 9.52 -32.64 37.33
CA GLY A 48 10.74 -33.30 36.86
C GLY A 48 11.81 -32.31 36.43
N SER A 49 12.35 -31.56 37.40
CA SER A 49 13.53 -30.73 37.22
C SER A 49 14.75 -31.59 36.85
N ILE A 50 15.23 -31.47 35.61
CA ILE A 50 16.56 -31.94 35.19
C ILE A 50 17.34 -30.73 34.66
N PHE A 51 18.28 -30.27 35.49
CA PHE A 51 19.32 -29.31 35.10
C PHE A 51 20.23 -29.96 34.04
N SER A 52 20.17 -29.49 32.80
CA SER A 52 21.18 -29.74 31.78
C SER A 52 22.07 -28.50 31.62
N PRO A 53 23.38 -28.56 31.95
CA PRO A 53 24.33 -27.50 31.66
C PRO A 53 24.79 -27.63 30.20
N GLY A 54 23.88 -27.37 29.28
CA GLY A 54 24.14 -27.30 27.84
C GLY A 54 23.72 -25.93 27.36
N GLY A 55 24.49 -24.90 27.70
CA GLY A 55 24.25 -23.54 27.25
C GLY A 55 24.28 -23.49 25.74
N LEU A 56 23.10 -23.56 25.12
CA LEU A 56 22.89 -23.21 23.72
C LEU A 56 23.46 -21.81 23.55
N ARG A 57 24.63 -21.71 22.90
CA ARG A 57 25.12 -20.45 22.37
C ARG A 57 24.08 -20.00 21.35
N VAL A 58 23.15 -19.17 21.81
CA VAL A 58 22.30 -18.39 20.92
C VAL A 58 23.26 -17.45 20.21
N SER A 59 23.67 -17.83 19.01
CA SER A 59 24.40 -16.94 18.12
C SER A 59 23.63 -15.63 18.03
N PRO A 60 24.28 -14.46 18.17
CA PRO A 60 23.59 -13.20 18.05
C PRO A 60 22.79 -13.18 16.74
N PRO A 61 21.58 -12.59 16.73
CA PRO A 61 20.76 -12.51 15.52
C PRO A 61 21.63 -11.98 14.38
N GLN A 62 21.80 -12.80 13.34
CA GLN A 62 22.60 -12.45 12.18
C GLN A 62 21.86 -11.34 11.43
N HIS A 63 22.23 -10.10 11.72
CA HIS A 63 21.83 -8.97 10.89
C HIS A 63 22.36 -9.19 9.48
N ARG A 64 21.47 -9.02 8.49
CA ARG A 64 21.76 -9.31 7.10
C ARG A 64 22.37 -8.10 6.41
N THR A 65 23.44 -8.30 5.65
CA THR A 65 24.02 -7.29 4.75
C THR A 65 23.31 -7.35 3.38
N THR A 66 22.02 -7.02 3.30
CA THR A 66 21.26 -7.04 2.02
C THR A 66 21.53 -5.83 1.13
N SER A 67 22.04 -4.75 1.70
CA SER A 67 22.54 -3.59 0.96
C SER A 67 24.03 -3.78 0.75
N VAL A 68 24.42 -4.15 -0.47
CA VAL A 68 25.84 -4.03 -0.85
C VAL A 68 26.11 -2.54 -0.96
N ALA A 69 26.83 -1.99 0.01
CA ALA A 69 27.36 -0.64 -0.07
C ALA A 69 28.20 -0.53 -1.34
N LEU A 70 27.89 0.45 -2.18
CA LEU A 70 28.60 0.71 -3.42
C LEU A 70 29.70 1.75 -3.14
N PRO A 71 30.84 1.70 -3.85
CA PRO A 71 31.98 2.59 -3.61
C PRO A 71 31.67 4.10 -3.64
N HIS A 72 30.55 4.50 -4.25
CA HIS A 72 30.11 5.89 -4.37
C HIS A 72 29.09 6.31 -3.28
N GLY A 73 28.99 5.57 -2.18
CA GLY A 73 28.02 5.84 -1.11
C GLY A 73 26.58 5.44 -1.45
N GLY A 74 26.37 4.75 -2.58
CA GLY A 74 25.09 4.11 -2.91
C GLY A 74 24.94 2.74 -2.25
N CYS A 75 23.82 2.07 -2.49
CA CYS A 75 23.65 0.66 -2.15
C CYS A 75 22.82 -0.04 -3.22
N ARG A 76 23.06 -1.34 -3.33
CA ARG A 76 22.26 -2.24 -4.14
C ARG A 76 21.31 -3.03 -3.25
N VAL A 77 20.01 -2.78 -3.38
CA VAL A 77 18.96 -3.61 -2.77
C VAL A 77 18.91 -4.95 -3.54
N THR A 78 19.16 -6.05 -2.85
CA THR A 78 19.07 -7.39 -3.44
C THR A 78 17.61 -7.83 -3.60
N PRO A 79 17.27 -8.66 -4.61
CA PRO A 79 15.96 -9.26 -4.70
C PRO A 79 15.58 -10.00 -3.41
N ALA A 80 14.31 -9.88 -3.02
CA ALA A 80 13.76 -10.60 -1.89
C ALA A 80 13.62 -12.10 -2.17
N THR A 81 13.80 -12.93 -1.15
CA THR A 81 13.66 -14.39 -1.23
C THR A 81 12.66 -14.90 -0.20
N GLY A 82 12.16 -16.12 -0.35
CA GLY A 82 11.44 -16.79 0.73
C GLY A 82 12.33 -16.88 1.99
N PRO A 83 11.77 -16.78 3.21
CA PRO A 83 12.55 -16.87 4.44
C PRO A 83 13.23 -18.23 4.62
N GLY A 84 12.65 -19.32 4.10
CA GLY A 84 13.15 -20.69 4.30
C GLY A 84 12.81 -21.27 5.68
N HIS A 85 12.33 -20.43 6.60
CA HIS A 85 11.77 -20.78 7.90
C HIS A 85 10.43 -20.06 8.13
N PHE A 86 9.77 -20.40 9.23
CA PHE A 86 8.52 -19.75 9.62
C PHE A 86 8.75 -18.32 10.10
N VAL A 87 7.96 -17.40 9.56
CA VAL A 87 7.94 -15.98 9.94
C VAL A 87 6.52 -15.61 10.38
N ASP A 88 6.42 -14.83 11.45
CA ASP A 88 5.14 -14.21 11.85
C ASP A 88 4.80 -13.06 10.90
N PRO A 89 3.75 -13.18 10.06
CA PRO A 89 3.43 -12.16 9.08
C PRO A 89 2.82 -10.93 9.75
N THR A 90 2.99 -9.79 9.12
CA THR A 90 2.41 -8.49 9.52
C THR A 90 1.49 -7.96 8.42
N PHE A 91 0.28 -7.50 8.74
CA PHE A 91 -0.55 -6.84 7.74
C PHE A 91 0.07 -5.50 7.34
N THR A 92 0.07 -5.18 6.06
CA THR A 92 0.34 -3.83 5.55
C THR A 92 -0.92 -3.31 4.89
N ALA A 93 -1.70 -2.54 5.66
CA ALA A 93 -2.99 -2.04 5.25
C ALA A 93 -2.92 -0.60 4.76
N SER A 94 -3.62 -0.30 3.67
CA SER A 94 -3.70 1.06 3.14
C SER A 94 -4.90 1.25 2.22
N TYR A 95 -5.52 2.43 2.24
CA TYR A 95 -6.52 2.78 1.24
C TYR A 95 -5.86 2.82 -0.16
N PRO A 96 -6.51 2.37 -1.24
CA PRO A 96 -5.96 2.43 -2.59
C PRO A 96 -5.35 3.79 -2.95
N GLY A 97 -4.20 3.78 -3.63
CA GLY A 97 -3.47 5.03 -3.91
C GLY A 97 -2.67 5.60 -2.73
N SER A 98 -2.54 4.90 -1.60
CA SER A 98 -1.75 5.36 -0.44
C SER A 98 -0.31 4.84 -0.38
N GLY A 99 0.22 4.30 -1.50
CA GLY A 99 1.62 3.88 -1.60
C GLY A 99 1.93 2.45 -1.15
N ALA A 100 0.95 1.55 -1.20
CA ALA A 100 1.13 0.14 -0.82
C ALA A 100 2.32 -0.54 -1.52
N LYS A 101 2.50 -0.31 -2.83
CA LYS A 101 3.61 -0.90 -3.60
C LYS A 101 4.98 -0.32 -3.21
N MET A 102 5.04 0.95 -2.79
CA MET A 102 6.28 1.53 -2.27
C MET A 102 6.66 0.89 -0.95
N VAL A 103 5.72 0.75 -0.02
CA VAL A 103 5.99 0.11 1.28
C VAL A 103 6.31 -1.37 1.13
N TRP A 104 5.66 -2.07 0.19
CA TRP A 104 6.04 -3.43 -0.22
C TRP A 104 7.53 -3.52 -0.56
N ASN A 105 8.01 -2.66 -1.46
CA ASN A 105 9.41 -2.66 -1.87
C ASN A 105 10.35 -2.24 -0.72
N LEU A 106 9.90 -1.36 0.19
CA LEU A 106 10.66 -1.02 1.40
C LEU A 106 10.80 -2.23 2.33
N VAL A 107 9.72 -2.95 2.61
CA VAL A 107 9.76 -4.16 3.45
C VAL A 107 10.70 -5.20 2.84
N GLU A 108 10.61 -5.43 1.53
CA GLU A 108 11.51 -6.33 0.81
C GLU A 108 12.98 -5.86 0.89
N GLY A 109 13.24 -4.55 0.75
CA GLY A 109 14.60 -4.03 0.88
C GLY A 109 15.17 -4.08 2.30
N LEU A 110 14.32 -3.88 3.31
CA LEU A 110 14.68 -3.88 4.73
C LEU A 110 14.91 -5.27 5.30
N THR A 111 14.22 -6.28 4.78
CA THR A 111 14.25 -7.66 5.33
C THR A 111 14.92 -8.65 4.38
N GLY A 112 14.93 -8.33 3.08
CA GLY A 112 15.31 -9.24 2.01
C GLY A 112 14.37 -10.43 1.87
N TYR A 113 13.16 -10.37 2.46
CA TYR A 113 12.14 -11.41 2.36
C TYR A 113 10.94 -10.96 1.55
N VAL A 114 10.34 -11.95 0.88
CA VAL A 114 9.16 -11.72 0.04
C VAL A 114 7.97 -11.28 0.89
N THR A 115 7.11 -10.51 0.25
CA THR A 115 5.83 -10.11 0.79
C THR A 115 4.70 -10.68 -0.08
N GLY A 116 3.49 -10.75 0.48
CA GLY A 116 2.31 -11.28 -0.19
C GLY A 116 1.17 -10.27 -0.22
N ASP A 117 0.10 -10.61 -0.94
CA ASP A 117 -1.17 -9.89 -0.90
C ASP A 117 -2.33 -10.81 -0.53
N GLU A 118 -3.44 -10.20 -0.13
CA GLU A 118 -4.70 -10.84 0.25
C GLU A 118 -5.40 -11.66 -0.85
N TRP A 119 -4.95 -11.58 -2.11
CA TRP A 119 -5.60 -12.28 -3.23
C TRP A 119 -4.91 -13.59 -3.56
N THR A 120 -3.58 -13.56 -3.60
CA THR A 120 -2.80 -14.68 -4.13
C THR A 120 -1.76 -15.19 -3.16
N THR A 121 -1.46 -14.44 -2.09
CA THR A 121 -0.29 -14.67 -1.22
C THR A 121 1.01 -14.85 -2.01
N ASN A 122 1.03 -14.45 -3.30
CA ASN A 122 2.06 -14.78 -4.28
C ASN A 122 2.45 -16.27 -4.34
N GLY A 123 1.51 -17.18 -4.05
CA GLY A 123 1.76 -18.62 -4.01
C GLY A 123 2.51 -19.10 -2.76
N HIS A 124 2.72 -18.24 -1.76
CA HIS A 124 3.37 -18.60 -0.50
C HIS A 124 2.36 -18.92 0.60
N LYS A 125 2.70 -19.85 1.50
CA LYS A 125 1.97 -20.05 2.75
C LYS A 125 2.12 -18.81 3.63
N LEU A 126 1.12 -18.53 4.50
CA LEU A 126 1.11 -17.33 5.35
C LEU A 126 2.41 -17.13 6.13
N GLY A 127 2.96 -18.18 6.75
CA GLY A 127 4.24 -18.12 7.47
C GLY A 127 5.51 -18.05 6.60
N GLY A 128 5.37 -17.91 5.27
CA GLY A 128 6.47 -17.82 4.31
C GLY A 128 6.69 -16.41 3.76
N MET A 129 6.09 -15.39 4.37
CA MET A 129 6.19 -13.99 3.95
C MET A 129 6.21 -13.06 5.17
N VAL A 130 6.90 -11.92 5.06
CA VAL A 130 7.00 -10.98 6.19
C VAL A 130 5.75 -10.13 6.35
N THR A 131 5.16 -9.71 5.22
CA THR A 131 3.94 -8.91 5.26
C THR A 131 2.91 -9.38 4.25
N VAL A 132 1.63 -9.15 4.58
CA VAL A 132 0.49 -9.29 3.68
C VAL A 132 -0.12 -7.93 3.40
N LYS A 133 -0.04 -7.46 2.16
CA LYS A 133 -0.67 -6.22 1.70
C LYS A 133 -2.19 -6.41 1.58
N THR A 134 -2.94 -5.42 2.06
CA THR A 134 -4.39 -5.42 1.98
C THR A 134 -4.95 -4.02 1.75
N HIS A 135 -6.04 -3.96 0.96
CA HIS A 135 -6.88 -2.77 0.79
C HIS A 135 -8.24 -2.90 1.49
N TYR A 136 -8.54 -4.05 2.09
CA TYR A 136 -9.78 -4.25 2.84
C TYR A 136 -9.91 -3.19 3.95
N PRO A 137 -11.09 -2.63 4.26
CA PRO A 137 -12.44 -2.93 3.78
C PRO A 137 -12.84 -2.27 2.45
N HIS A 138 -11.90 -1.68 1.69
CA HIS A 138 -12.21 -1.21 0.35
C HIS A 138 -12.68 -2.37 -0.54
N SER A 139 -13.50 -2.09 -1.55
CA SER A 139 -14.04 -3.09 -2.49
C SER A 139 -12.96 -3.80 -3.32
N GLU A 140 -11.74 -3.25 -3.35
CA GLU A 140 -10.56 -3.85 -3.99
C GLU A 140 -9.85 -4.87 -3.07
N GLY A 141 -10.26 -4.93 -1.80
CA GLY A 141 -9.73 -5.85 -0.80
C GLY A 141 -10.49 -7.17 -0.75
N ASN A 142 -9.86 -8.20 -0.18
CA ASN A 142 -10.45 -9.54 -0.11
C ASN A 142 -11.03 -9.81 1.28
N LYS A 143 -12.35 -9.57 1.44
CA LYS A 143 -13.05 -9.82 2.71
C LYS A 143 -12.86 -11.25 3.21
N LYS A 144 -12.98 -12.24 2.31
CA LYS A 144 -12.89 -13.66 2.67
C LYS A 144 -11.52 -13.96 3.29
N PHE A 145 -10.45 -13.48 2.68
CA PHE A 145 -9.10 -13.65 3.24
C PHE A 145 -8.98 -13.06 4.66
N ILE A 146 -9.51 -11.85 4.87
CA ILE A 146 -9.46 -11.18 6.17
C ILE A 146 -10.32 -11.87 7.25
N ASP A 147 -11.43 -12.48 6.84
CA ASP A 147 -12.28 -13.29 7.72
C ASP A 147 -11.66 -14.64 8.06
N ASP A 148 -10.93 -15.25 7.12
CA ASP A 148 -10.25 -16.54 7.29
C ASP A 148 -9.00 -16.38 8.17
N VAL A 149 -8.27 -15.26 8.06
CA VAL A 149 -7.09 -14.97 8.90
C VAL A 149 -7.52 -14.20 10.16
N LYS A 150 -7.99 -14.92 11.19
CA LYS A 150 -8.42 -14.31 12.46
C LYS A 150 -7.26 -14.14 13.45
N PRO A 151 -7.19 -13.01 14.20
CA PRO A 151 -6.30 -12.91 15.34
C PRO A 151 -6.65 -14.01 16.36
N GLY A 152 -5.68 -14.83 16.73
CA GLY A 152 -5.84 -15.88 17.74
C GLY A 152 -6.22 -17.27 17.22
N ASP A 153 -6.38 -17.48 15.91
CA ASP A 153 -6.65 -18.83 15.37
C ASP A 153 -5.34 -19.60 15.15
N PRO A 154 -5.11 -20.73 15.86
CA PRO A 154 -3.89 -21.51 15.75
C PRO A 154 -3.78 -22.34 14.46
N LYS A 155 -4.86 -22.49 13.66
CA LYS A 155 -4.87 -23.43 12.52
C LYS A 155 -4.35 -22.86 11.21
N ASP A 156 -4.52 -21.55 10.97
CA ASP A 156 -4.23 -20.94 9.66
C ASP A 156 -3.24 -19.76 9.72
N GLY A 157 -2.63 -19.55 10.89
CA GLY A 157 -1.63 -18.52 11.12
C GLY A 157 -2.25 -17.20 11.58
N LYS A 158 -1.73 -16.69 12.68
CA LYS A 158 -2.14 -15.46 13.33
C LYS A 158 -1.35 -14.29 12.74
N ILE A 159 -2.04 -13.24 12.28
CA ILE A 159 -1.39 -11.95 12.00
C ILE A 159 -1.72 -10.98 13.14
N ASP A 160 -0.80 -10.86 14.08
CA ASP A 160 -0.95 -10.01 15.27
C ASP A 160 -0.53 -8.57 15.06
N ARG A 161 0.07 -8.27 13.91
CA ARG A 161 0.77 -7.01 13.72
C ARG A 161 0.23 -6.28 12.51
N LEU A 162 0.19 -4.95 12.63
CA LEU A 162 -0.33 -4.07 11.60
C LEU A 162 0.65 -2.94 11.28
N ILE A 163 0.89 -2.71 10.00
CA ILE A 163 1.41 -1.47 9.47
C ILE A 163 0.23 -0.78 8.77
N LEU A 164 -0.23 0.35 9.29
CA LEU A 164 -1.29 1.16 8.70
C LEU A 164 -0.67 2.37 8.01
N ILE A 165 -0.84 2.43 6.69
CA ILE A 165 -0.36 3.55 5.87
C ILE A 165 -1.52 4.49 5.60
N LEU A 166 -1.37 5.74 6.03
CA LEU A 166 -2.28 6.84 5.74
C LEU A 166 -1.67 7.73 4.66
N ARG A 167 -2.52 8.25 3.78
CA ARG A 167 -2.16 9.31 2.83
C ARG A 167 -3.27 10.35 2.86
N ASN A 168 -2.91 11.62 2.69
CA ASN A 168 -3.90 12.70 2.66
C ASN A 168 -4.99 12.38 1.62
N PRO A 169 -6.29 12.38 1.95
CA PRO A 169 -7.35 11.99 1.03
C PRO A 169 -7.39 12.87 -0.23
N GLN A 170 -6.95 14.13 -0.15
CA GLN A 170 -6.78 15.02 -1.31
C GLN A 170 -5.81 14.44 -2.35
N LYS A 171 -4.86 13.59 -1.94
CA LYS A 171 -3.86 12.95 -2.80
C LYS A 171 -4.15 11.47 -3.04
N ALA A 172 -4.75 10.78 -2.08
CA ALA A 172 -5.04 9.34 -2.18
C ALA A 172 -6.16 9.05 -3.19
N ILE A 173 -7.29 9.75 -3.09
CA ILE A 173 -8.47 9.54 -3.96
C ILE A 173 -8.13 9.72 -5.46
N PRO A 174 -7.51 10.83 -5.90
CA PRO A 174 -7.14 10.96 -7.31
C PRO A 174 -6.06 9.97 -7.73
N SER A 175 -5.19 9.53 -6.79
CA SER A 175 -4.22 8.48 -7.08
C SER A 175 -4.90 7.13 -7.30
N TYR A 176 -6.06 6.88 -6.71
CA TYR A 176 -6.89 5.72 -7.00
C TYR A 176 -7.57 5.86 -8.37
N LEU A 177 -8.14 7.02 -8.70
CA LEU A 177 -8.65 7.27 -10.06
C LEU A 177 -7.59 7.00 -11.13
N ASN A 178 -6.36 7.49 -10.94
CA ASN A 178 -5.28 7.24 -11.90
C ASN A 178 -5.03 5.74 -12.13
N PHE A 179 -5.15 4.92 -11.08
CA PHE A 179 -5.03 3.47 -11.21
C PHE A 179 -6.20 2.88 -12.01
N LEU A 180 -7.44 3.31 -11.72
CA LEU A 180 -8.62 2.86 -12.46
C LEU A 180 -8.49 3.22 -13.95
N TYR A 181 -8.12 4.47 -14.24
CA TYR A 181 -7.92 4.95 -15.60
C TYR A 181 -6.84 4.15 -16.34
N GLU A 182 -5.71 3.85 -15.69
CA GLU A 182 -4.65 3.01 -16.26
C GLU A 182 -5.17 1.61 -16.61
N VAL A 183 -5.94 0.98 -15.72
CA VAL A 183 -6.52 -0.36 -15.93
C VAL A 183 -7.54 -0.36 -17.06
N GLU A 184 -8.48 0.59 -17.06
CA GLU A 184 -9.57 0.68 -18.04
C GLU A 184 -9.06 0.95 -19.45
N ASN A 185 -7.95 1.69 -19.57
CA ASN A 185 -7.34 2.04 -20.85
C ASN A 185 -6.16 1.13 -21.23
N ASN A 186 -5.93 0.05 -20.48
CA ASN A 186 -4.83 -0.91 -20.71
C ASN A 186 -3.46 -0.21 -20.84
N LEU A 187 -3.19 0.75 -19.96
CA LEU A 187 -1.93 1.47 -19.86
C LEU A 187 -1.00 0.80 -18.86
N ASP A 188 0.30 1.09 -18.99
CA ASP A 188 1.28 0.65 -18.02
C ASP A 188 0.95 1.23 -16.63
N GLY A 189 1.09 0.41 -15.58
CA GLY A 189 0.83 0.86 -14.22
C GLY A 189 1.78 1.99 -13.80
N HIS A 190 1.24 3.02 -13.16
CA HIS A 190 1.97 4.24 -12.78
C HIS A 190 2.54 5.08 -13.94
N SER A 191 2.02 4.92 -15.17
CA SER A 191 2.48 5.64 -16.36
C SER A 191 1.71 6.92 -16.69
N THR A 192 0.42 7.01 -16.33
CA THR A 192 -0.47 8.05 -16.89
C THR A 192 -1.47 8.54 -15.85
N ARG A 193 -1.61 9.86 -15.74
CA ARG A 193 -2.64 10.50 -14.92
C ARG A 193 -3.92 10.61 -15.74
N ALA A 194 -5.06 10.37 -15.10
CA ALA A 194 -6.36 10.59 -15.72
C ALA A 194 -6.50 12.06 -16.16
N PRO A 195 -7.09 12.34 -17.33
CA PRO A 195 -7.41 13.70 -17.75
C PRO A 195 -8.28 14.45 -16.75
N LEU A 196 -8.34 15.78 -16.87
CA LEU A 196 -9.09 16.61 -15.93
C LEU A 196 -10.60 16.39 -16.04
N GLU A 197 -11.07 16.08 -17.26
CA GLU A 197 -12.45 15.77 -17.57
C GLU A 197 -12.91 14.48 -16.85
N GLU A 198 -12.07 13.45 -16.88
CA GLU A 198 -12.29 12.19 -16.14
C GLU A 198 -12.27 12.44 -14.63
N TRP A 199 -11.37 13.30 -14.16
CA TRP A 199 -11.36 13.70 -12.76
C TRP A 199 -12.64 14.40 -12.34
N PHE A 200 -13.16 15.35 -13.14
CA PHE A 200 -14.40 16.04 -12.80
C PHE A 200 -15.59 15.08 -12.74
N ALA A 201 -15.73 14.20 -13.73
CA ALA A 201 -16.78 13.21 -13.75
C ALA A 201 -16.70 12.27 -12.53
N PHE A 202 -15.51 11.74 -12.24
CA PHE A 202 -15.29 10.86 -11.09
C PHE A 202 -15.52 11.58 -9.77
N ARG A 203 -14.97 12.78 -9.58
CA ARG A 203 -15.11 13.58 -8.36
C ARG A 203 -16.56 13.90 -8.08
N ASP A 204 -17.32 14.32 -9.09
CA ASP A 204 -18.69 14.77 -8.86
C ASP A 204 -19.64 13.60 -8.57
N HIS A 205 -19.32 12.39 -9.03
CA HIS A 205 -20.12 11.19 -8.80
C HIS A 205 -19.67 10.36 -7.58
N GLU A 206 -18.36 10.14 -7.41
CA GLU A 206 -17.81 9.17 -6.45
C GLU A 206 -17.27 9.80 -5.16
N PHE A 207 -17.14 11.13 -5.07
CA PHE A 207 -16.43 11.77 -3.95
C PHE A 207 -16.92 11.34 -2.57
N ASP A 208 -18.23 11.40 -2.31
CA ASP A 208 -18.80 11.07 -0.99
C ASP A 208 -18.59 9.61 -0.60
N LYS A 209 -18.57 8.71 -1.58
CA LYS A 209 -18.27 7.30 -1.38
C LYS A 209 -16.79 7.11 -1.09
N GLN A 210 -15.90 7.72 -1.87
CA GLN A 210 -14.46 7.55 -1.72
C GLN A 210 -13.92 8.15 -0.41
N ILE A 211 -14.37 9.34 0.00
CA ILE A 211 -13.94 9.94 1.27
C ILE A 211 -14.41 9.12 2.47
N ARG A 212 -15.62 8.53 2.39
CA ARG A 212 -16.15 7.64 3.41
C ARG A 212 -15.34 6.34 3.49
N GLN A 213 -15.06 5.71 2.34
CA GLN A 213 -14.25 4.49 2.28
C GLN A 213 -12.82 4.72 2.79
N TRP A 214 -12.23 5.89 2.54
CA TRP A 214 -10.94 6.27 3.10
C TRP A 214 -10.97 6.31 4.64
N ARG A 215 -12.00 6.92 5.22
CA ARG A 215 -12.19 6.98 6.68
C ARG A 215 -12.45 5.59 7.26
N GLU A 216 -13.42 4.87 6.71
CA GLU A 216 -13.82 3.52 7.15
C GLU A 216 -12.65 2.54 7.09
N HIS A 217 -11.76 2.68 6.10
CA HIS A 217 -10.54 1.87 6.03
C HIS A 217 -9.65 2.09 7.25
N ALA A 218 -9.31 3.34 7.59
CA ALA A 218 -8.50 3.64 8.76
C ALA A 218 -9.17 3.16 10.06
N GLU A 219 -10.47 3.44 10.22
CA GLU A 219 -11.24 3.03 11.41
C GLU A 219 -11.27 1.51 11.59
N TYR A 220 -11.46 0.75 10.50
CA TYR A 220 -11.49 -0.71 10.55
C TYR A 220 -10.21 -1.28 11.15
N TRP A 221 -9.05 -0.84 10.64
CA TRP A 221 -7.76 -1.37 11.08
C TRP A 221 -7.37 -0.90 12.48
N LEU A 222 -7.69 0.35 12.85
CA LEU A 222 -7.50 0.85 14.20
C LEU A 222 -8.37 0.11 15.22
N LYS A 223 -9.60 -0.26 14.85
CA LYS A 223 -10.49 -1.09 15.68
C LYS A 223 -10.00 -2.53 15.77
N ARG A 224 -9.51 -3.11 14.67
CA ARG A 224 -9.04 -4.50 14.61
C ARG A 224 -7.75 -4.71 15.41
N TYR A 225 -6.86 -3.71 15.44
CA TYR A 225 -5.62 -3.72 16.20
C TYR A 225 -5.65 -2.61 17.26
N PRO A 226 -6.41 -2.74 18.35
CA PRO A 226 -6.65 -1.65 19.30
C PRO A 226 -5.43 -1.30 20.15
N ASN A 227 -4.51 -2.24 20.35
CA ASN A 227 -3.28 -2.03 21.10
C ASN A 227 -2.22 -1.29 20.25
N PRO A 228 -1.75 -0.11 20.66
CA PRO A 228 -0.70 0.62 19.94
C PRO A 228 0.61 -0.15 19.78
N ALA A 229 0.94 -1.09 20.69
CA ALA A 229 2.18 -1.87 20.57
C ALA A 229 2.19 -2.83 19.37
N ASP A 230 1.00 -3.24 18.93
CA ASP A 230 0.78 -4.21 17.85
C ASP A 230 0.63 -3.53 16.48
N ARG A 231 0.65 -2.19 16.44
CA ARG A 231 0.51 -1.43 15.19
C ARG A 231 1.58 -0.35 15.01
N LEU A 232 1.93 -0.09 13.76
CA LEU A 232 2.71 1.06 13.32
C LEU A 232 1.86 1.90 12.38
N ILE A 233 1.69 3.18 12.67
CA ILE A 233 0.97 4.13 11.81
C ILE A 233 2.00 5.01 11.10
N LEU A 234 2.01 4.95 9.76
CA LEU A 234 2.89 5.73 8.90
C LEU A 234 2.07 6.65 8.00
N SER A 235 2.58 7.85 7.73
CA SER A 235 2.07 8.68 6.64
C SER A 235 2.89 8.45 5.37
N PHE A 236 2.22 8.39 4.23
CA PHE A 236 2.87 8.36 2.92
C PHE A 236 3.77 9.59 2.74
N GLU A 237 3.27 10.76 3.15
CA GLU A 237 4.01 12.02 3.08
C GLU A 237 5.31 11.94 3.88
N GLY A 238 5.27 11.43 5.12
CA GLY A 238 6.47 11.22 5.94
C GLY A 238 7.45 10.21 5.34
N LEU A 239 6.95 9.13 4.74
CA LEU A 239 7.80 8.14 4.04
C LEU A 239 8.47 8.70 2.79
N THR A 240 7.89 9.71 2.15
CA THR A 240 8.43 10.32 0.92
C THR A 240 9.23 11.60 1.14
N ASP A 241 9.19 12.17 2.35
CA ASP A 241 9.89 13.40 2.70
C ASP A 241 11.41 13.24 2.60
N ASP A 242 12.10 14.22 2.01
CA ASP A 242 13.54 14.14 1.78
C ASP A 242 14.37 14.10 3.07
N ARG A 243 13.88 14.71 4.14
CA ARG A 243 14.60 14.84 5.42
C ARG A 243 14.17 13.77 6.41
N GLY A 244 12.86 13.59 6.55
CA GLY A 244 12.22 12.66 7.48
C GLY A 244 12.10 11.23 6.95
N GLY A 245 12.11 11.02 5.63
CA GLY A 245 11.90 9.72 4.99
C GLY A 245 12.73 8.58 5.60
N PRO A 246 14.08 8.71 5.67
CA PRO A 246 14.93 7.71 6.32
C PRO A 246 14.54 7.42 7.77
N VAL A 247 14.08 8.43 8.53
CA VAL A 247 13.64 8.26 9.92
C VAL A 247 12.36 7.43 9.98
N PHE A 248 11.37 7.74 9.14
CA PHE A 248 10.13 6.95 9.04
C PHE A 248 10.38 5.51 8.59
N VAL A 249 11.31 5.29 7.66
CA VAL A 249 11.72 3.92 7.26
C VAL A 249 12.48 3.23 8.39
N GLY A 250 13.23 3.96 9.21
CA GLY A 250 13.85 3.43 10.41
C GLY A 250 12.84 2.97 11.45
N GLU A 251 11.72 3.69 11.63
CA GLU A 251 10.59 3.24 12.45
C GLU A 251 9.97 1.95 11.89
N LEU A 252 9.80 1.85 10.58
CA LEU A 252 9.33 0.63 9.90
C LEU A 252 10.28 -0.55 10.14
N ALA A 253 11.59 -0.34 9.96
CA ALA A 253 12.62 -1.36 10.19
C ALA A 253 12.57 -1.87 11.65
N LYS A 254 12.57 -0.96 12.63
CA LYS A 254 12.46 -1.30 14.06
C LYS A 254 11.17 -2.02 14.40
N PHE A 255 10.07 -1.69 13.73
CA PHE A 255 8.84 -2.43 13.89
C PHE A 255 9.02 -3.84 13.35
N LEU A 256 9.42 -4.02 12.09
CA LEU A 256 9.59 -5.34 11.48
C LEU A 256 10.50 -6.28 12.30
N ASP A 257 11.57 -5.76 12.88
CA ASP A 257 12.56 -6.49 13.70
C ASP A 257 11.96 -7.15 14.95
N LYS A 258 10.80 -6.68 15.44
CA LYS A 258 10.06 -7.33 16.53
C LYS A 258 9.35 -8.62 16.11
N GLY A 259 9.34 -8.95 14.81
CA GLY A 259 8.63 -10.10 14.26
C GLY A 259 9.48 -11.35 14.35
N THR A 260 8.88 -12.46 14.79
CA THR A 260 9.60 -13.74 14.89
C THR A 260 10.15 -14.14 13.53
N GLY A 261 11.46 -14.40 13.49
CA GLY A 261 12.15 -14.85 12.29
C GLY A 261 12.35 -13.80 11.21
N VAL A 262 12.09 -12.51 11.47
CA VAL A 262 12.30 -11.42 10.51
C VAL A 262 13.65 -10.75 10.75
N PRO A 263 14.71 -11.04 9.96
CA PRO A 263 15.92 -10.26 10.02
C PRO A 263 15.67 -8.89 9.40
N VAL A 264 16.23 -7.85 10.01
CA VAL A 264 16.22 -6.51 9.47
C VAL A 264 17.66 -6.03 9.27
N ILE A 265 17.88 -5.24 8.23
CA ILE A 265 19.15 -4.58 7.98
C ILE A 265 19.61 -3.72 9.16
N TYR A 266 20.91 -3.45 9.20
CA TYR A 266 21.45 -2.48 10.12
C TYR A 266 20.90 -1.07 9.88
N SER A 267 20.76 -0.30 10.96
CA SER A 267 20.13 1.02 10.96
C SER A 267 20.83 2.03 10.03
N GLU A 268 22.15 1.95 9.90
CA GLU A 268 22.98 2.76 9.03
C GLU A 268 22.71 2.51 7.53
N SER A 269 22.13 1.36 7.18
CA SER A 269 21.78 1.01 5.80
C SER A 269 20.37 1.48 5.41
N VAL A 270 19.53 1.86 6.38
CA VAL A 270 18.15 2.30 6.15
C VAL A 270 18.05 3.51 5.21
N PRO A 271 18.84 4.60 5.36
CA PRO A 271 18.76 5.74 4.45
C PRO A 271 19.01 5.33 3.00
N CYS A 272 19.88 4.35 2.79
CA CYS A 272 20.18 3.91 1.44
C CYS A 272 19.07 3.06 0.81
N VAL A 273 18.46 2.14 1.57
CA VAL A 273 17.27 1.41 1.09
C VAL A 273 16.14 2.38 0.78
N TRP A 274 15.92 3.37 1.64
CA TRP A 274 14.93 4.42 1.40
C TRP A 274 15.22 5.19 0.12
N GLU A 275 16.44 5.68 -0.09
CA GLU A 275 16.83 6.41 -1.31
C GLU A 275 16.62 5.55 -2.57
N THR A 276 16.99 4.27 -2.49
CA THR A 276 16.88 3.33 -3.61
C THR A 276 15.43 3.07 -3.98
N VAL A 277 14.57 2.83 -3.00
CA VAL A 277 13.17 2.44 -3.22
C VAL A 277 12.27 3.65 -3.46
N VAL A 278 12.44 4.72 -2.70
CA VAL A 278 11.53 5.88 -2.70
C VAL A 278 11.95 6.91 -3.75
N LYS A 279 13.25 7.21 -3.86
CA LYS A 279 13.77 8.17 -4.84
C LYS A 279 14.15 7.52 -6.16
N ASN A 280 14.08 6.19 -6.22
CA ASN A 280 14.31 5.39 -7.42
C ASN A 280 15.71 5.58 -8.05
N ARG A 281 16.68 6.08 -7.28
CA ARG A 281 18.04 6.36 -7.77
C ARG A 281 18.78 5.09 -8.20
N GLY A 282 18.51 3.96 -7.55
CA GLY A 282 19.14 2.67 -7.88
C GLY A 282 18.64 2.07 -9.20
N GLN A 283 17.35 2.22 -9.54
CA GLN A 283 16.83 1.73 -10.83
C GLN A 283 17.19 2.65 -11.98
N GLN A 284 17.28 3.97 -11.75
CA GLN A 284 17.82 4.91 -12.75
C GLN A 284 19.27 4.58 -13.09
N ALA A 285 20.15 4.40 -12.10
CA ALA A 285 21.54 4.05 -12.34
C ALA A 285 21.70 2.70 -13.04
N ALA A 286 20.94 1.67 -12.62
CA ALA A 286 20.95 0.37 -13.26
C ALA A 286 20.41 0.40 -14.70
N ARG A 287 19.40 1.24 -14.98
CA ARG A 287 18.88 1.45 -16.34
C ARG A 287 19.82 2.27 -17.21
N LEU A 288 20.43 3.34 -16.68
CA LEU A 288 21.45 4.12 -17.42
C LEU A 288 22.63 3.22 -17.79
N ALA A 289 23.15 2.43 -16.84
CA ALA A 289 24.20 1.45 -17.11
C ALA A 289 23.76 0.38 -18.13
N ALA A 290 22.51 -0.11 -18.05
CA ALA A 290 21.97 -1.05 -19.03
C ALA A 290 21.75 -0.42 -20.42
N THR A 291 21.39 0.86 -20.50
CA THR A 291 21.22 1.62 -21.75
C THR A 291 22.57 1.93 -22.39
N GLU A 292 23.57 2.33 -21.60
CA GLU A 292 24.97 2.47 -22.05
C GLU A 292 25.52 1.14 -22.56
N ALA A 293 25.31 0.04 -21.83
CA ALA A 293 25.69 -1.29 -22.27
C ALA A 293 24.97 -1.73 -23.55
N ARG A 294 23.68 -1.37 -23.73
CA ARG A 294 22.92 -1.66 -24.96
C ARG A 294 23.42 -0.84 -26.16
N HIS A 295 23.80 0.42 -25.95
CA HIS A 295 24.41 1.25 -26.98
C HIS A 295 25.76 0.68 -27.47
N LEU A 296 26.49 0.01 -26.59
CA LEU A 296 27.75 -0.64 -26.93
C LEU A 296 27.58 -2.01 -27.62
N VAL A 297 26.43 -2.68 -27.47
CA VAL A 297 26.22 -4.06 -27.93
C VAL A 297 25.27 -4.18 -29.14
N GLY A 298 24.64 -3.08 -29.60
CA GLY A 298 23.94 -3.04 -30.89
C GLY A 298 22.76 -4.03 -31.05
N GLY A 299 22.18 -4.51 -29.94
CA GLY A 299 21.09 -5.48 -29.95
C GLY A 299 19.80 -4.89 -29.38
N ASN A 300 18.69 -5.07 -30.09
CA ASN A 300 17.35 -4.67 -29.66
C ASN A 300 16.65 -5.88 -28.96
N PRO A 301 16.55 -5.93 -27.62
CA PRO A 301 15.94 -7.06 -26.94
C PRO A 301 14.46 -6.77 -26.68
N LYS A 302 13.60 -7.49 -27.40
CA LYS A 302 12.19 -7.66 -27.00
C LYS A 302 12.15 -8.66 -25.84
N GLY A 303 11.84 -8.21 -24.63
CA GLY A 303 11.39 -9.10 -23.55
C GLY A 303 12.12 -8.94 -22.23
N LEU A 304 11.73 -7.92 -21.46
CA LEU A 304 11.68 -7.90 -19.99
C LEU A 304 10.82 -6.69 -19.65
N GLY A 305 9.56 -6.92 -19.28
CA GLY A 305 8.51 -5.91 -19.07
C GLY A 305 8.74 -5.01 -17.85
N LEU A 306 9.87 -4.31 -17.79
CA LEU A 306 10.11 -3.19 -16.89
C LEU A 306 9.84 -1.91 -17.68
N SER A 307 8.57 -1.48 -17.71
CA SER A 307 8.06 -0.25 -18.37
C SER A 307 9.07 0.92 -18.35
N ASP A 308 9.40 1.44 -19.53
CA ASP A 308 10.36 2.52 -19.83
C ASP A 308 9.86 3.94 -19.46
N SER A 309 9.10 4.09 -18.36
CA SER A 309 8.75 5.41 -17.83
C SER A 309 9.92 6.03 -17.05
N ASP A 310 10.36 7.20 -17.52
CA ASP A 310 11.46 8.05 -17.00
C ASP A 310 11.24 8.44 -15.52
N PRO A 311 12.18 8.18 -14.56
CA PRO A 311 11.89 8.16 -13.13
C PRO A 311 12.34 9.37 -12.29
N SER A 312 12.65 10.53 -12.88
CA SER A 312 13.37 11.63 -12.19
C SER A 312 12.63 12.38 -11.06
N ASN A 313 11.50 11.90 -10.53
CA ASN A 313 10.83 12.51 -9.37
C ASN A 313 9.97 11.51 -8.56
N PRO A 314 10.10 11.42 -7.21
CA PRO A 314 9.19 10.64 -6.36
C PRO A 314 7.72 11.12 -6.42
N GLN A 315 7.45 12.28 -7.02
CA GLN A 315 6.13 12.61 -7.51
C GLN A 315 5.79 11.74 -8.73
N SER A 316 5.02 10.67 -8.51
CA SER A 316 4.26 9.89 -9.52
C SER A 316 4.71 10.18 -10.97
N LEU A 317 5.57 9.34 -11.52
CA LEU A 317 6.12 9.42 -12.89
C LEU A 317 5.07 9.43 -14.00
N ARG A 318 3.81 9.27 -13.61
CA ARG A 318 2.67 9.47 -14.47
C ARG A 318 2.81 10.75 -15.28
N LYS A 319 2.59 10.66 -16.58
CA LYS A 319 2.44 11.83 -17.45
C LYS A 319 1.05 12.45 -17.23
N GLY A 320 0.93 13.76 -17.47
CA GLY A 320 -0.35 14.49 -17.35
C GLY A 320 -0.48 15.34 -16.08
N GLN A 321 -1.64 15.98 -15.94
CA GLN A 321 -1.90 17.02 -14.94
C GLN A 321 -1.77 16.51 -13.49
N ALA A 322 -0.87 17.11 -12.72
CA ALA A 322 -0.60 16.70 -11.33
C ALA A 322 -1.61 17.26 -10.31
N VAL A 323 -2.38 18.28 -10.69
CA VAL A 323 -3.29 19.00 -9.79
C VAL A 323 -4.74 18.67 -10.16
N TYR A 324 -5.42 18.03 -9.22
CA TYR A 324 -6.84 17.73 -9.29
C TYR A 324 -7.61 18.63 -8.32
N PRO A 325 -8.38 19.61 -8.82
CA PRO A 325 -9.08 20.57 -7.97
C PRO A 325 -10.34 19.96 -7.35
N TYR A 326 -10.57 20.32 -6.10
CA TYR A 326 -11.80 20.06 -5.35
C TYR A 326 -12.56 21.37 -5.17
N THR A 327 -13.88 21.27 -4.98
CA THR A 327 -14.69 22.40 -4.54
C THR A 327 -14.45 22.70 -3.06
N GLU A 328 -14.79 23.91 -2.62
CA GLU A 328 -14.71 24.28 -1.21
C GLU A 328 -15.54 23.32 -0.31
N VAL A 329 -16.75 22.98 -0.76
CA VAL A 329 -17.65 22.07 -0.04
C VAL A 329 -17.03 20.69 0.13
N GLN A 330 -16.38 20.16 -0.91
CA GLN A 330 -15.68 18.88 -0.85
C GLN A 330 -14.50 18.92 0.13
N LEU A 331 -13.73 20.02 0.16
CA LEU A 331 -12.65 20.18 1.13
C LEU A 331 -13.18 20.19 2.57
N ASP A 332 -14.34 20.81 2.82
CA ASP A 332 -15.00 20.77 4.13
C ASP A 332 -15.43 19.37 4.55
N VAL A 333 -15.97 18.58 3.61
CA VAL A 333 -16.33 17.18 3.86
C VAL A 333 -15.07 16.36 4.21
N MET A 334 -13.95 16.57 3.50
CA MET A 334 -12.69 15.90 3.84
C MET A 334 -12.20 16.25 5.25
N ILE A 335 -12.17 17.54 5.59
CA ILE A 335 -11.74 18.03 6.90
C ILE A 335 -12.61 17.41 8.00
N ARG A 336 -13.93 17.40 7.82
CA ARG A 336 -14.87 16.80 8.78
C ARG A 336 -14.59 15.31 9.00
N ASN A 337 -14.41 14.54 7.93
CA ASN A 337 -14.09 13.11 8.04
C ASN A 337 -12.77 12.85 8.78
N ILE A 338 -11.75 13.69 8.57
CA ILE A 338 -10.48 13.61 9.28
C ILE A 338 -10.64 13.94 10.77
N LEU A 339 -11.39 14.99 11.10
CA LEU A 339 -11.63 15.40 12.48
C LEU A 339 -12.46 14.35 13.24
N GLU A 340 -13.46 13.75 12.61
CA GLU A 340 -14.23 12.64 13.18
C GLU A 340 -13.34 11.42 13.48
N LEU A 341 -12.46 11.04 12.54
CA LEU A 341 -11.50 9.96 12.74
C LEU A 341 -10.56 10.27 13.92
N LYS A 342 -10.04 11.50 14.00
CA LYS A 342 -9.18 11.96 15.10
C LYS A 342 -9.91 11.91 16.44
N GLN A 343 -11.15 12.41 16.51
CA GLN A 343 -11.94 12.44 17.73
C GLN A 343 -12.25 11.03 18.25
N LYS A 344 -12.50 10.09 17.34
CA LYS A 344 -12.85 8.70 17.67
C LYS A 344 -11.68 7.89 18.23
N HIS A 345 -10.45 8.23 17.86
CA HIS A 345 -9.25 7.47 18.20
C HIS A 345 -8.23 8.32 18.96
N ASN A 346 -8.08 8.07 20.26
CA ASN A 346 -7.08 8.72 21.11
C ASN A 346 -5.67 8.11 20.90
N ASP A 347 -5.10 8.33 19.72
CA ASP A 347 -3.75 7.88 19.35
C ASP A 347 -2.91 9.10 18.95
N PHE A 348 -1.79 9.31 19.65
CA PHE A 348 -0.95 10.50 19.48
C PHE A 348 -0.34 10.59 18.08
N LYS A 349 0.21 9.49 17.55
CA LYS A 349 0.84 9.48 16.23
C LYS A 349 -0.20 9.70 15.14
N LEU A 350 -1.37 9.06 15.27
CA LEU A 350 -2.51 9.31 14.38
C LEU A 350 -2.91 10.78 14.41
N GLY A 351 -3.10 11.35 15.61
CA GLY A 351 -3.48 12.76 15.78
C GLY A 351 -2.54 13.73 15.07
N GLN A 352 -1.23 13.53 15.19
CA GLN A 352 -0.22 14.35 14.49
C GLN A 352 -0.35 14.28 12.97
N ILE A 353 -0.56 13.08 12.41
CA ILE A 353 -0.75 12.89 10.97
C ILE A 353 -2.02 13.59 10.50
N LEU A 354 -3.13 13.39 11.22
CA LEU A 354 -4.43 13.96 10.85
C LEU A 354 -4.44 15.48 10.96
N ASP A 355 -3.77 16.07 11.97
CA ASP A 355 -3.61 17.52 12.08
C ASP A 355 -2.84 18.11 10.91
N SER A 356 -1.76 17.44 10.48
CA SER A 356 -1.04 17.85 9.27
C SER A 356 -1.94 17.82 8.03
N TYR A 357 -2.86 16.87 7.92
CA TYR A 357 -3.79 16.79 6.78
C TYR A 357 -4.85 17.90 6.83
N VAL A 358 -5.42 18.20 8.00
CA VAL A 358 -6.36 19.31 8.17
C VAL A 358 -5.70 20.64 7.81
N ASN A 359 -4.48 20.89 8.28
CA ASN A 359 -3.74 22.11 7.96
C ASN A 359 -3.49 22.24 6.45
N ALA A 360 -3.08 21.16 5.78
CA ALA A 360 -2.89 21.16 4.34
C ALA A 360 -4.19 21.45 3.57
N LEU A 361 -5.31 20.84 3.97
CA LEU A 361 -6.63 21.07 3.35
C LEU A 361 -7.12 22.50 3.55
N ASN A 362 -6.92 23.09 4.73
CA ASN A 362 -7.25 24.49 5.00
C ASN A 362 -6.46 25.44 4.10
N GLY A 363 -5.17 25.15 3.86
CA GLY A 363 -4.36 25.91 2.91
C GLY A 363 -4.94 25.88 1.50
N VAL A 364 -5.32 24.69 0.99
CA VAL A 364 -5.96 24.55 -0.33
C VAL A 364 -7.30 25.27 -0.37
N LYS A 365 -8.11 25.16 0.68
CA LYS A 365 -9.42 25.81 0.80
C LYS A 365 -9.30 27.34 0.71
N ALA A 366 -8.31 27.92 1.39
CA ALA A 366 -8.04 29.36 1.32
C ALA A 366 -7.67 29.80 -0.11
N SER A 367 -6.85 29.01 -0.82
CA SER A 367 -6.51 29.28 -2.22
C SER A 367 -7.74 29.24 -3.15
N VAL A 368 -8.65 28.28 -2.95
CA VAL A 368 -9.90 28.19 -3.73
C VAL A 368 -10.77 29.43 -3.51
N ARG A 369 -10.94 29.88 -2.27
CA ARG A 369 -11.71 31.09 -1.94
C ARG A 369 -11.13 32.34 -2.59
N ALA A 370 -9.81 32.52 -2.49
CA ALA A 370 -9.13 33.68 -3.07
C ALA A 370 -9.31 33.73 -4.60
N ALA A 371 -9.24 32.58 -5.28
CA ALA A 371 -9.49 32.49 -6.71
C ALA A 371 -10.94 32.85 -7.09
N SER A 372 -11.93 32.48 -6.27
CA SER A 372 -13.33 32.84 -6.49
C SER A 372 -13.61 34.33 -6.27
N SER A 373 -12.96 34.98 -5.30
CA SER A 373 -13.16 36.41 -5.03
C SER A 373 -12.51 37.32 -6.07
N GLY A 374 -11.35 36.93 -6.63
CA GLY A 374 -10.65 37.73 -7.64
C GLY A 374 -11.42 37.90 -8.95
N ASN A 375 -12.29 36.94 -9.29
CA ASN A 375 -13.07 36.98 -10.54
C ASN A 375 -14.27 37.94 -10.48
N ALA A 376 -14.71 38.36 -9.28
CA ALA A 376 -15.86 39.25 -9.11
C ALA A 376 -15.53 40.75 -9.35
N GLY A 377 -14.24 41.13 -9.37
CA GLY A 377 -13.81 42.53 -9.43
C GLY A 377 -13.44 43.08 -10.83
N GLY A 378 -13.37 42.23 -11.86
CA GLY A 378 -12.80 42.60 -13.17
C GLY A 378 -13.76 43.13 -14.23
N GLY A 379 -15.08 43.19 -13.96
CA GLY A 379 -16.10 43.49 -14.99
C GLY A 379 -16.60 44.93 -15.08
N GLY A 380 -16.07 45.87 -14.29
CA GLY A 380 -16.72 47.17 -14.02
C GLY A 380 -16.07 48.43 -14.59
N GLY A 381 -15.18 48.35 -15.59
CA GLY A 381 -14.34 49.50 -16.01
C GLY A 381 -14.31 49.77 -17.51
N GLY A 382 -15.46 49.72 -18.19
CA GLY A 382 -15.58 50.02 -19.62
C GLY A 382 -16.62 51.10 -19.91
N GLY A 383 -16.59 52.20 -19.17
CA GLY A 383 -17.48 53.33 -19.33
C GLY A 383 -16.74 54.60 -19.74
N GLY A 384 -16.82 54.94 -21.02
CA GLY A 384 -16.86 56.32 -21.50
C GLY A 384 -15.56 57.11 -21.53
N ASN A 385 -14.89 57.11 -22.68
CA ASN A 385 -14.31 58.33 -23.23
C ASN A 385 -14.78 58.47 -24.68
N GLY A 386 -15.96 59.06 -24.83
CA GLY A 386 -16.33 59.78 -26.05
C GLY A 386 -16.02 61.24 -25.83
N ASN A 387 -15.07 61.77 -26.61
CA ASN A 387 -14.98 63.19 -26.95
C ASN A 387 -14.33 63.31 -28.33
#